data_AF-A0A506U7K8-F1
#
_entry.id   AF-A0A506U7K8-F1
#
_cell.length_a   1.000
_cell.length_b   1.000
_cell.length_c   1.000
_cell.angle_alpha   90.00
_cell.angle_beta   90.00
_cell.angle_gamma   90.00
#
_symmetry.space_group_name_H-M   'P 1'
#
loop_
_entity.id
_entity.type
_entity.pdbx_description
1 polymer ?
#
loop_
_entity_poly.entity_id
_entity_poly.type
_entity_poly.pdbx_seq_one_letter_code
_entity_poly.pdbx_strand_id
1 'polypeptide(L)'
;MKKVAINELLTWAFTEELCKEGAGPKASLGPAMIKSAWSAMSEVETLGTVVDRSPNGFGVIPAAIDLGEPHEDALKVAEAVRALTKEGFDIPDSWQPFPEWDDERGLIAAEVARVMMHEKMRGQRRTGRHAYNLIVTCAVLKHGPDWHAERPAEQMIMRQGKPAWFMMKRMKDSFGNWREYEVDGYDRKAQRPRKGAYRKYELAEPLRGAIIARIDWLVWRSALKLLERELAGQLTRSSLLSIAFDSQPWNIRQAVKVQVTENA
;
A
#
# COMPACT_ATOMS: atom_id res chain seq x y z
N MET A 1 -14.84 -7.21 -30.78
CA MET A 1 -14.14 -7.10 -29.48
C MET A 1 -14.29 -5.69 -28.93
N LYS A 2 -14.74 -5.54 -27.69
CA LYS A 2 -14.87 -4.24 -27.03
C LYS A 2 -13.49 -3.79 -26.53
N LYS A 3 -13.10 -2.54 -26.78
CA LYS A 3 -11.88 -1.97 -26.17
C LYS A 3 -12.22 -1.51 -24.76
N VAL A 4 -11.47 -1.97 -23.76
CA VAL A 4 -11.71 -1.66 -22.34
C VAL A 4 -10.40 -1.41 -21.62
N ALA A 5 -10.45 -0.54 -20.62
CA ALA A 5 -9.34 -0.31 -19.71
C ALA A 5 -9.19 -1.45 -18.69
N ILE A 6 -7.98 -1.69 -18.18
CA ILE A 6 -7.74 -2.78 -17.21
C ILE A 6 -8.55 -2.60 -15.91
N ASN A 7 -8.71 -1.37 -15.43
CA ASN A 7 -9.51 -1.05 -14.24
C ASN A 7 -11.01 -1.35 -14.45
N GLU A 8 -11.55 -1.03 -15.64
CA GLU A 8 -12.93 -1.35 -16.01
C GLU A 8 -13.14 -2.87 -16.10
N LEU A 9 -12.18 -3.58 -16.71
CA LEU A 9 -12.22 -5.04 -16.82
C LEU A 9 -12.19 -5.70 -15.44
N LEU A 10 -11.30 -5.25 -14.55
CA LEU A 10 -11.22 -5.74 -13.18
C LEU A 10 -12.50 -5.44 -12.40
N THR A 11 -13.04 -4.23 -12.52
CA THR A 11 -14.30 -3.85 -11.87
C THR A 11 -15.44 -4.76 -12.30
N TRP A 12 -15.62 -4.94 -13.61
CA TRP A 12 -16.63 -5.84 -14.15
C TRP A 12 -16.44 -7.28 -13.65
N ALA A 13 -15.21 -7.81 -13.73
CA ALA A 13 -14.92 -9.17 -13.28
C ALA A 13 -15.27 -9.36 -11.80
N PHE A 14 -14.78 -8.49 -10.90
CA PHE A 14 -14.94 -8.67 -9.45
C PHE A 14 -16.30 -8.25 -8.89
N THR A 15 -17.04 -7.37 -9.56
CA THR A 15 -18.35 -6.91 -9.05
C THR A 15 -19.55 -7.57 -9.73
N GLU A 16 -19.42 -7.99 -10.99
CA GLU A 16 -20.55 -8.49 -11.79
C GLU A 16 -20.41 -9.98 -12.16
N GLU A 17 -19.21 -10.49 -12.43
CA GLU A 17 -19.06 -11.87 -12.93
C GLU A 17 -18.64 -12.87 -11.87
N LEU A 18 -17.60 -12.58 -11.10
CA LEU A 18 -17.04 -13.54 -10.13
C LEU A 18 -17.96 -13.79 -8.94
N CYS A 19 -18.90 -12.88 -8.66
CA CYS A 19 -19.95 -13.09 -7.67
C CYS A 19 -20.98 -14.16 -8.10
N LYS A 20 -20.99 -14.58 -9.38
CA LYS A 20 -21.82 -15.68 -9.87
C LYS A 20 -21.24 -17.05 -9.50
N GLU A 21 -19.93 -17.12 -9.22
CA GLU A 21 -19.31 -18.35 -8.75
C GLU A 21 -19.84 -18.68 -7.34
N GLY A 22 -20.51 -19.83 -7.22
CA GLY A 22 -21.20 -20.22 -5.99
C GLY A 22 -22.60 -19.62 -5.83
N ALA A 23 -23.17 -18.99 -6.86
CA ALA A 23 -24.55 -18.48 -6.87
C ALA A 23 -25.55 -19.37 -7.62
N GLY A 24 -25.10 -20.31 -8.46
CA GLY A 24 -25.98 -21.13 -9.31
C GLY A 24 -26.82 -22.19 -8.55
N PRO A 25 -27.78 -22.86 -9.19
CA PRO A 25 -28.64 -23.87 -8.55
C PRO A 25 -27.91 -25.12 -8.01
N LYS A 26 -26.63 -25.30 -8.37
CA LYS A 26 -25.71 -26.29 -7.76
C LYS A 26 -24.99 -25.77 -6.51
N ALA A 27 -24.95 -24.46 -6.29
CA ALA A 27 -24.70 -23.87 -4.98
C ALA A 27 -25.94 -24.11 -4.15
N SER A 28 -26.06 -25.37 -3.72
CA SER A 28 -27.09 -25.78 -2.80
C SER A 28 -27.11 -24.76 -1.64
N LEU A 29 -28.26 -24.14 -1.40
CA LEU A 29 -28.66 -23.57 -0.12
C LEU A 29 -28.70 -24.70 0.93
N GLY A 30 -27.56 -25.36 1.09
CA GLY A 30 -27.37 -26.61 1.78
C GLY A 30 -25.99 -26.60 2.43
N PRO A 31 -25.72 -27.56 3.33
CA PRO A 31 -24.62 -27.50 4.30
C PRO A 31 -23.20 -27.46 3.70
N ALA A 32 -23.06 -27.46 2.37
CA ALA A 32 -21.80 -27.47 1.64
C ALA A 32 -21.14 -26.08 1.49
N MET A 33 -21.84 -24.97 1.76
CA MET A 33 -21.19 -23.64 1.92
C MET A 33 -20.47 -23.51 3.27
N ILE A 34 -20.77 -24.39 4.22
CA ILE A 34 -20.01 -24.50 5.46
C ILE A 34 -18.78 -25.35 5.12
N LYS A 35 -17.59 -24.74 5.03
CA LYS A 35 -16.30 -25.45 5.01
C LYS A 35 -16.11 -26.19 6.35
N SER A 36 -16.86 -27.27 6.57
CA SER A 36 -17.05 -27.96 7.86
C SER A 36 -17.64 -27.06 8.96
N ALA A 37 -18.61 -27.57 9.73
CA ALA A 37 -19.16 -26.86 10.90
C ALA A 37 -18.06 -26.35 11.86
N TRP A 38 -16.88 -26.97 11.82
CA TRP A 38 -15.70 -26.60 12.60
C TRP A 38 -15.02 -25.30 12.14
N SER A 39 -14.91 -25.01 10.83
CA SER A 39 -14.32 -23.73 10.40
C SER A 39 -15.30 -22.57 10.60
N ALA A 40 -16.61 -22.81 10.51
CA ALA A 40 -17.61 -21.83 10.92
C ALA A 40 -17.54 -21.54 12.43
N MET A 41 -17.36 -22.58 13.27
CA MET A 41 -17.14 -22.38 14.71
C MET A 41 -15.83 -21.65 15.01
N SER A 42 -14.75 -21.90 14.26
CA SER A 42 -13.47 -21.19 14.43
C SER A 42 -13.56 -19.70 14.06
N GLU A 43 -14.33 -19.36 13.02
CA GLU A 43 -14.59 -17.95 12.67
C GLU A 43 -15.47 -17.26 13.73
N VAL A 44 -16.49 -17.95 14.26
CA VAL A 44 -17.33 -17.45 15.37
C VAL A 44 -16.51 -17.29 16.66
N GLU A 45 -15.60 -18.22 16.96
CA GLU A 45 -14.69 -18.12 18.11
C GLU A 45 -13.75 -16.92 17.96
N THR A 46 -13.29 -16.63 16.74
CA THR A 46 -12.36 -15.52 16.46
C THR A 46 -13.07 -14.16 16.46
N LEU A 47 -14.28 -14.08 15.91
CA LEU A 47 -14.99 -12.81 15.65
C LEU A 47 -16.16 -12.54 16.60
N GLY A 48 -16.58 -13.52 17.39
CA GLY A 48 -17.72 -13.43 18.31
C GLY A 48 -19.10 -13.35 17.63
N THR A 49 -19.16 -13.50 16.30
CA THR A 49 -20.39 -13.41 15.50
C THR A 49 -20.38 -14.37 14.33
N VAL A 50 -21.56 -14.80 13.89
CA VAL A 50 -21.73 -15.59 12.66
C VAL A 50 -21.60 -14.64 11.47
N VAL A 51 -20.67 -14.94 10.55
CA VAL A 51 -20.54 -14.24 9.28
C VAL A 51 -21.60 -14.81 8.33
N ASP A 52 -22.59 -14.00 7.96
CA ASP A 52 -23.78 -14.42 7.19
C ASP A 52 -23.40 -14.99 5.79
N ARG A 53 -22.29 -14.53 5.20
CA ARG A 53 -21.72 -15.10 3.97
C ARG A 53 -20.21 -15.00 3.95
N SER A 54 -19.52 -16.13 3.78
CA SER A 54 -18.09 -16.14 3.53
C SER A 54 -17.79 -15.82 2.05
N PRO A 55 -16.72 -15.08 1.75
CA PRO A 55 -16.28 -14.85 0.37
C PRO A 55 -15.98 -16.17 -0.37
N ASN A 56 -16.21 -16.19 -1.68
CA ASN A 56 -15.87 -17.32 -2.55
C ASN A 56 -14.35 -17.45 -2.78
N GLY A 57 -13.94 -18.38 -3.66
CA GLY A 57 -12.53 -18.63 -3.96
C GLY A 57 -11.76 -17.44 -4.55
N PHE A 58 -12.46 -16.37 -4.92
CA PHE A 58 -11.91 -15.13 -5.44
C PHE A 58 -12.00 -13.95 -4.46
N GLY A 59 -12.52 -14.17 -3.25
CA GLY A 59 -12.68 -13.11 -2.25
C GLY A 59 -13.92 -12.23 -2.45
N VAL A 60 -14.88 -12.67 -3.27
CA VAL A 60 -16.13 -11.94 -3.57
C VAL A 60 -17.31 -12.60 -2.87
N ILE A 61 -18.28 -11.83 -2.39
CA ILE A 61 -19.51 -12.36 -1.82
C ILE A 61 -20.44 -12.84 -2.96
N PRO A 62 -20.89 -14.11 -2.96
CA PRO A 62 -21.81 -14.59 -3.99
C PRO A 62 -23.12 -13.79 -4.05
N ALA A 63 -23.52 -13.40 -5.26
CA ALA A 63 -24.76 -12.66 -5.49
C ALA A 63 -25.97 -13.59 -5.40
N ALA A 64 -27.07 -13.13 -4.78
CA ALA A 64 -28.28 -13.95 -4.60
C ALA A 64 -29.21 -13.98 -5.82
N ILE A 65 -28.98 -13.13 -6.82
CA ILE A 65 -29.97 -12.79 -7.85
C ILE A 65 -29.46 -13.12 -9.26
N ASP A 66 -28.14 -13.10 -9.48
CA ASP A 66 -27.55 -13.33 -10.80
C ASP A 66 -27.14 -14.80 -10.95
N LEU A 67 -28.07 -15.60 -11.49
CA LEU A 67 -27.96 -17.04 -11.66
C LEU A 67 -27.28 -17.34 -13.00
N GLY A 68 -25.97 -17.65 -12.97
CA GLY A 68 -25.22 -18.04 -14.16
C GLY A 68 -23.83 -18.56 -13.84
N GLU A 69 -23.16 -19.13 -14.83
CA GLU A 69 -21.72 -19.39 -14.72
C GLU A 69 -20.95 -18.09 -15.01
N PRO A 70 -19.87 -17.78 -14.25
CA PRO A 70 -19.01 -16.65 -14.55
C PRO A 70 -18.49 -16.72 -15.99
N HIS A 71 -18.38 -15.57 -16.65
CA HIS A 71 -17.79 -15.49 -17.98
C HIS A 71 -16.33 -15.98 -17.99
N GLU A 72 -15.91 -16.71 -19.05
CA GLU A 72 -14.55 -17.28 -19.19
C GLU A 72 -13.45 -16.23 -19.02
N ASP A 73 -13.57 -15.07 -19.70
CA ASP A 73 -12.65 -13.94 -19.52
C ASP A 73 -12.54 -13.47 -18.06
N ALA A 74 -13.62 -13.49 -17.27
CA ALA A 74 -13.55 -13.11 -15.85
C ALA A 74 -12.77 -14.13 -15.02
N LEU A 75 -12.90 -15.43 -15.33
CA LEU A 75 -12.10 -16.48 -14.70
C LEU A 75 -10.61 -16.32 -15.04
N LYS A 76 -10.27 -16.00 -16.29
CA LYS A 76 -8.88 -15.69 -16.71
C LYS A 76 -8.32 -14.48 -15.95
N VAL A 77 -9.11 -13.42 -15.81
CA VAL A 77 -8.75 -12.25 -15.00
C VAL A 77 -8.47 -12.65 -13.56
N ALA A 78 -9.35 -13.47 -12.96
CA ALA A 78 -9.18 -13.91 -11.58
C ALA A 78 -7.94 -14.79 -11.38
N GLU A 79 -7.62 -15.65 -12.35
CA GLU A 79 -6.41 -16.46 -12.35
C GLU A 79 -5.14 -15.59 -12.42
N ALA A 80 -5.09 -14.63 -13.35
CA ALA A 80 -3.99 -13.69 -13.46
C ALA A 80 -3.79 -12.87 -12.17
N VAL A 81 -4.89 -12.38 -11.59
CA VAL A 81 -4.84 -11.65 -10.31
C VAL A 81 -4.36 -12.55 -9.17
N ARG A 82 -4.80 -13.82 -9.11
CA ARG A 82 -4.31 -14.80 -8.12
C ARG A 82 -2.83 -15.10 -8.32
N ALA A 83 -2.32 -15.11 -9.55
CA ALA A 83 -0.91 -15.33 -9.85
C ALA A 83 0.00 -14.26 -9.22
N LEU A 84 -0.50 -13.03 -9.02
CA LEU A 84 0.23 -11.96 -8.31
C LEU A 84 0.70 -12.39 -6.91
N THR A 85 0.00 -13.33 -6.25
CA THR A 85 0.40 -13.83 -4.92
C THR A 85 1.71 -14.63 -4.94
N LYS A 86 2.11 -15.12 -6.11
CA LYS A 86 3.38 -15.81 -6.36
C LYS A 86 4.48 -14.85 -6.77
N GLU A 87 4.10 -13.73 -7.37
CA GLU A 87 5.00 -12.66 -7.78
C GLU A 87 5.35 -11.72 -6.60
N GLY A 88 6.53 -11.11 -6.65
CA GLY A 88 6.97 -10.09 -5.71
C GLY A 88 6.98 -8.72 -6.35
N PHE A 89 6.75 -7.68 -5.56
CA PHE A 89 6.96 -6.29 -5.99
C PHE A 89 8.06 -5.68 -5.15
N ASP A 90 9.08 -5.16 -5.82
CA ASP A 90 10.20 -4.47 -5.19
C ASP A 90 10.10 -2.97 -5.43
N ILE A 91 10.38 -2.20 -4.39
CA ILE A 91 10.40 -0.73 -4.47
C ILE A 91 11.85 -0.31 -4.73
N PRO A 92 12.12 0.47 -5.79
CA PRO A 92 13.48 0.90 -6.11
C PRO A 92 14.14 1.69 -4.96
N ASP A 93 15.44 1.47 -4.74
CA ASP A 93 16.21 2.19 -3.72
C ASP A 93 16.24 3.70 -3.92
N SER A 94 16.17 4.13 -5.19
CA SER A 94 16.16 5.54 -5.58
C SER A 94 14.78 6.18 -5.53
N TRP A 95 13.73 5.43 -5.15
CA TRP A 95 12.37 5.97 -5.13
C TRP A 95 12.21 6.98 -3.99
N GLN A 96 11.87 8.21 -4.36
CA GLN A 96 11.55 9.27 -3.43
C GLN A 96 10.03 9.42 -3.37
N PRO A 97 9.38 9.12 -2.23
CA PRO A 97 7.94 9.23 -2.12
C PRO A 97 7.49 10.68 -2.17
N PHE A 98 8.21 11.65 -1.60
CA PHE A 98 7.81 13.07 -1.49
C PHE A 98 8.77 14.04 -2.20
N PRO A 99 8.97 13.94 -3.52
CA PRO A 99 9.89 14.82 -4.26
C PRO A 99 9.44 16.29 -4.27
N GLU A 100 8.17 16.56 -3.99
CA GLU A 100 7.58 17.89 -3.96
C GLU A 100 7.73 18.61 -2.62
N TRP A 101 8.20 17.92 -1.58
CA TRP A 101 8.43 18.52 -0.26
C TRP A 101 9.90 18.87 -0.07
N ASP A 102 10.17 20.13 0.27
CA ASP A 102 11.48 20.54 0.72
C ASP A 102 11.80 19.92 2.08
N ASP A 103 12.99 19.33 2.23
CA ASP A 103 13.43 18.67 3.46
C ASP A 103 14.80 19.19 3.91
N GLU A 104 14.85 20.47 4.28
CA GLU A 104 16.10 21.14 4.68
C GLU A 104 16.83 20.43 5.82
N ARG A 105 16.08 19.78 6.72
CA ARG A 105 16.59 19.13 7.93
C ARG A 105 16.78 17.63 7.79
N GLY A 106 16.42 17.05 6.65
CA GLY A 106 16.52 15.61 6.41
C GLY A 106 15.53 14.77 7.23
N LEU A 107 14.49 15.37 7.81
CA LEU A 107 13.55 14.68 8.70
C LEU A 107 12.62 13.76 7.90
N ILE A 108 12.16 14.23 6.75
CA ILE A 108 11.29 13.46 5.84
C ILE A 108 12.10 12.30 5.26
N ALA A 109 13.30 12.56 4.74
CA ALA A 109 14.20 11.55 4.22
C ALA A 109 14.57 10.50 5.26
N ALA A 110 14.82 10.90 6.52
CA ALA A 110 15.13 9.97 7.60
C ALA A 110 13.94 9.05 7.93
N GLU A 111 12.72 9.58 7.98
CA GLU A 111 11.52 8.77 8.24
C GLU A 111 11.19 7.85 7.06
N VAL A 112 11.33 8.33 5.82
CA VAL A 112 11.23 7.51 4.61
C VAL A 112 12.21 6.36 4.65
N ALA A 113 13.49 6.61 4.93
CA ALA A 113 14.51 5.56 5.00
C ALA A 113 14.17 4.51 6.06
N ARG A 114 13.68 4.94 7.23
CA ARG A 114 13.21 4.04 8.29
C ARG A 114 12.06 3.15 7.83
N VAL A 115 11.01 3.75 7.25
CA VAL A 115 9.84 2.98 6.79
C VAL A 115 10.22 2.05 5.64
N MET A 116 11.01 2.52 4.67
CA MET A 116 11.50 1.71 3.57
C MET A 116 12.35 0.52 4.03
N MET A 117 13.18 0.70 5.06
CA MET A 117 13.94 -0.41 5.66
C MET A 117 12.99 -1.49 6.22
N HIS A 118 11.90 -1.11 6.89
CA HIS A 118 10.89 -2.05 7.37
C HIS A 118 10.13 -2.74 6.23
N GLU A 119 9.75 -1.99 5.19
CA GLU A 119 9.01 -2.56 4.06
C GLU A 119 9.89 -3.53 3.24
N LYS A 120 11.20 -3.26 3.07
CA LYS A 120 12.13 -4.19 2.41
C LYS A 120 12.35 -5.48 3.18
N MET A 121 12.23 -5.47 4.51
CA MET A 121 12.27 -6.70 5.31
C MET A 121 11.03 -7.57 5.09
N ARG A 122 9.95 -7.05 4.50
CA ARG A 122 8.82 -7.87 4.10
C ARG A 122 9.22 -8.65 2.84
N GLY A 123 9.35 -9.97 2.97
CA GLY A 123 9.72 -10.82 1.83
C GLY A 123 8.68 -10.78 0.69
N GLN A 124 9.15 -11.05 -0.53
CA GLN A 124 8.40 -10.94 -1.80
C GLN A 124 6.99 -11.55 -1.78
N ARG A 125 6.80 -12.73 -1.17
CA ARG A 125 5.48 -13.38 -1.04
C ARG A 125 4.44 -12.53 -0.30
N ARG A 126 4.87 -11.71 0.66
CA ARG A 126 3.95 -10.80 1.38
C ARG A 126 3.53 -9.65 0.48
N THR A 127 4.45 -9.14 -0.33
CA THR A 127 4.14 -8.05 -1.27
C THR A 127 3.20 -8.50 -2.39
N GLY A 128 3.36 -9.73 -2.91
CA GLY A 128 2.42 -10.29 -3.89
C GLY A 128 0.99 -10.43 -3.34
N ARG A 129 0.84 -10.93 -2.12
CA ARG A 129 -0.47 -10.99 -1.43
C ARG A 129 -1.06 -9.61 -1.18
N HIS A 130 -0.23 -8.64 -0.83
CA HIS A 130 -0.65 -7.26 -0.68
C HIS A 130 -1.17 -6.69 -2.00
N ALA A 131 -0.45 -6.89 -3.10
CA ALA A 131 -0.88 -6.48 -4.44
C ALA A 131 -2.22 -7.12 -4.85
N TYR A 132 -2.39 -8.42 -4.60
CA TYR A 132 -3.67 -9.11 -4.81
C TYR A 132 -4.82 -8.41 -4.07
N ASN A 133 -4.67 -8.20 -2.76
CA ASN A 133 -5.70 -7.55 -1.94
C ASN A 133 -6.01 -6.14 -2.43
N LEU A 134 -4.98 -5.39 -2.81
CA LEU A 134 -5.11 -4.02 -3.28
C LEU A 134 -5.88 -3.96 -4.60
N ILE A 135 -5.59 -4.85 -5.55
CA ILE A 135 -6.30 -4.95 -6.83
C ILE A 135 -7.77 -5.29 -6.61
N VAL A 136 -8.07 -6.31 -5.81
CA VAL A 136 -9.46 -6.72 -5.52
C VAL A 136 -10.22 -5.58 -4.84
N THR A 137 -9.63 -4.95 -3.82
CA THR A 137 -10.25 -3.84 -3.10
C THR A 137 -10.54 -2.66 -4.01
N CYS A 138 -9.56 -2.26 -4.83
CA CYS A 138 -9.72 -1.14 -5.76
C CYS A 138 -10.75 -1.43 -6.86
N ALA A 139 -10.82 -2.67 -7.35
CA ALA A 139 -11.80 -3.10 -8.34
C ALA A 139 -13.23 -3.06 -7.77
N VAL A 140 -13.40 -3.54 -6.53
CA VAL A 140 -14.71 -3.55 -5.85
C VAL A 140 -15.17 -2.12 -5.50
N LEU A 141 -14.26 -1.29 -4.97
CA LEU A 141 -14.55 0.10 -4.61
C LEU A 141 -14.64 1.05 -5.81
N LYS A 142 -14.25 0.57 -7.01
CA LYS A 142 -14.20 1.36 -8.25
C LYS A 142 -13.33 2.61 -8.13
N HIS A 143 -12.30 2.54 -7.29
CA HIS A 143 -11.38 3.62 -7.01
C HIS A 143 -9.98 3.05 -6.71
N GLY A 144 -8.93 3.78 -7.09
CA GLY A 144 -7.55 3.40 -6.80
C GLY A 144 -7.16 3.70 -5.35
N PRO A 145 -5.94 3.33 -4.93
CA PRO A 145 -5.42 3.72 -3.63
C PRO A 145 -5.32 5.25 -3.53
N ASP A 146 -5.75 5.81 -2.41
CA ASP A 146 -5.52 7.23 -2.14
C ASP A 146 -4.05 7.44 -1.78
N TRP A 147 -3.39 8.36 -2.48
CA TRP A 147 -1.98 8.71 -2.33
C TRP A 147 -1.77 10.13 -1.81
N HIS A 148 -2.86 10.88 -1.59
CA HIS A 148 -2.78 12.25 -1.11
C HIS A 148 -2.14 12.27 0.29
N ALA A 149 -1.29 13.26 0.48
CA ALA A 149 -0.58 13.44 1.73
C ALA A 149 -0.38 14.92 1.98
N GLU A 150 -0.61 15.32 3.23
CA GLU A 150 -0.28 16.67 3.70
C GLU A 150 1.13 16.67 4.27
N ARG A 151 1.88 17.75 4.01
CA ARG A 151 3.23 17.88 4.54
C ARG A 151 3.15 18.08 6.06
N PRO A 152 3.76 17.20 6.87
CA PRO A 152 3.78 17.40 8.31
C PRO A 152 4.61 18.64 8.67
N ALA A 153 4.15 19.37 9.69
CA ALA A 153 4.91 20.48 10.24
C ALA A 153 6.18 19.97 10.93
N GLU A 154 7.26 20.76 10.88
CA GLU A 154 8.48 20.51 11.65
C GLU A 154 8.39 21.26 12.96
N GLN A 155 8.57 20.56 14.09
CA GLN A 155 8.54 21.16 15.40
C GLN A 155 9.86 20.94 16.15
N MET A 156 10.22 21.91 16.99
CA MET A 156 11.37 21.77 17.87
C MET A 156 11.04 20.80 18.99
N ILE A 157 11.98 19.92 19.34
CA ILE A 157 11.76 19.00 20.46
C ILE A 157 11.73 19.80 21.76
N MET A 158 10.65 19.63 22.52
CA MET A 158 10.40 20.29 23.80
C MET A 158 10.49 19.30 24.96
N ARG A 159 10.97 19.75 26.11
CA ARG A 159 10.91 19.02 27.39
C ARG A 159 10.32 19.94 28.45
N GLN A 160 9.21 19.52 29.06
CA GLN A 160 8.50 20.31 30.09
C GLN A 160 8.19 21.75 29.62
N GLY A 161 7.73 21.91 28.37
CA GLY A 161 7.38 23.21 27.79
C GLY A 161 8.56 24.12 27.43
N LYS A 162 9.81 23.64 27.56
CA LYS A 162 11.01 24.40 27.18
C LYS A 162 11.78 23.71 26.04
N PRO A 163 12.51 24.45 25.19
CA PRO A 163 13.37 23.86 24.17
C PRO A 163 14.36 22.86 24.76
N ALA A 164 14.36 21.64 24.22
CA ALA A 164 15.33 20.63 24.60
C ALA A 164 16.70 20.95 23.98
N TRP A 165 17.75 20.82 24.78
CA TRP A 165 19.12 20.98 24.33
C TRP A 165 19.82 19.62 24.32
N PHE A 166 20.57 19.37 23.27
CA PHE A 166 21.27 18.12 23.04
C PHE A 166 22.76 18.38 22.88
N MET A 167 23.58 17.46 23.35
CA MET A 167 25.03 17.53 23.20
C MET A 167 25.56 16.12 22.95
N MET A 168 26.43 15.99 21.95
CA MET A 168 27.15 14.75 21.70
C MET A 168 28.35 14.63 22.65
N LYS A 169 28.48 13.47 23.29
CA LYS A 169 29.64 13.12 24.11
C LYS A 169 30.22 11.79 23.66
N ARG A 170 31.53 11.64 23.88
CA ARG A 170 32.24 10.38 23.67
C ARG A 170 32.41 9.67 25.01
N MET A 171 32.03 8.41 25.08
CA MET A 171 32.30 7.53 26.22
C MET A 171 32.85 6.21 25.73
N LYS A 172 33.71 5.61 26.55
CA LYS A 172 34.25 4.28 26.32
C LYS A 172 33.22 3.25 26.80
N ASP A 173 32.80 2.34 25.94
CA ASP A 173 31.92 1.24 26.33
C ASP A 173 32.67 0.20 27.19
N SER A 174 31.93 -0.75 27.76
CA SER A 174 32.49 -1.82 28.60
C SER A 174 33.51 -2.72 27.89
N PHE A 175 33.54 -2.69 26.55
CA PHE A 175 34.48 -3.42 25.70
C PHE A 175 35.68 -2.57 25.26
N GLY A 176 35.74 -1.31 25.72
CA GLY A 176 36.84 -0.41 25.44
C GLY A 176 36.71 0.41 24.16
N ASN A 177 35.59 0.32 23.44
CA ASN A 177 35.37 1.07 22.20
C ASN A 177 34.78 2.46 22.50
N TRP A 178 35.23 3.47 21.76
CA TRP A 178 34.65 4.79 21.83
C TRP A 178 33.29 4.81 21.13
N ARG A 179 32.24 5.18 21.86
CA ARG A 179 30.92 5.45 21.31
C ARG A 179 30.51 6.88 21.56
N GLU A 180 29.86 7.45 20.55
CA GLU A 180 29.17 8.73 20.69
C GLU A 180 27.75 8.49 21.19
N TYR A 181 27.32 9.30 22.15
CA TYR A 181 25.97 9.27 22.66
C TYR A 181 25.50 10.68 22.98
N GLU A 182 24.20 10.88 22.82
CA GLU A 182 23.56 12.16 23.04
C GLU A 182 23.15 12.30 24.52
N VAL A 183 23.48 13.45 25.12
CA VAL A 183 23.11 13.81 26.49
C VAL A 183 22.33 15.13 26.53
N ASP A 184 21.69 15.40 27.67
CA ASP A 184 21.09 16.71 27.93
C ASP A 184 22.17 17.80 27.89
N GLY A 185 22.03 18.68 26.90
CA GLY A 185 22.91 19.82 26.66
C GLY A 185 22.61 21.03 27.56
N TYR A 186 21.54 20.99 28.36
CA TYR A 186 21.17 22.07 29.25
C TYR A 186 21.88 21.96 30.61
N ASP A 187 22.50 23.05 31.07
CA ASP A 187 23.05 23.14 32.42
C ASP A 187 21.99 23.67 33.39
N ARG A 188 21.43 22.78 34.23
CA ARG A 188 20.43 23.14 35.24
C ARG A 188 20.98 24.06 36.33
N LYS A 189 22.28 24.02 36.62
CA LYS A 189 22.87 24.87 37.65
C LYS A 189 23.11 26.29 37.12
N ALA A 190 23.65 26.39 35.90
CA ALA A 190 23.92 27.67 35.26
C ALA A 190 22.71 28.25 34.49
N GLN A 191 21.59 27.53 34.44
CA GLN A 191 20.35 27.89 33.73
C GLN A 191 20.57 28.27 32.25
N ARG A 192 21.58 27.67 31.60
CA ARG A 192 21.97 28.00 30.22
C ARG A 192 22.42 26.75 29.45
N PRO A 193 22.35 26.75 28.11
CA PRO A 193 22.91 25.66 27.32
C PRO A 193 24.43 25.57 27.51
N ARG A 194 24.95 24.34 27.53
CA ARG A 194 26.39 24.09 27.55
C ARG A 194 27.00 24.45 26.18
N LYS A 195 28.29 24.77 26.16
CA LYS A 195 29.02 25.09 24.92
C LYS A 195 28.99 23.88 23.98
N GLY A 196 28.50 24.07 22.75
CA GLY A 196 28.33 23.00 21.76
C GLY A 196 27.00 22.25 21.87
N ALA A 197 26.08 22.68 22.74
CA ALA A 197 24.73 22.17 22.73
C ALA A 197 23.97 22.69 21.49
N TYR A 198 23.15 21.83 20.88
CA TYR A 198 22.32 22.14 19.72
C TYR A 198 20.86 21.79 19.99
N ARG A 199 19.99 22.21 19.07
CA ARG A 199 18.55 21.94 19.08
C ARG A 199 18.21 20.88 18.04
N LYS A 200 17.25 20.03 18.36
CA LYS A 200 16.68 19.05 17.43
C LYS A 200 15.26 19.42 17.06
N TYR A 201 14.89 18.93 15.88
CA TYR A 201 13.55 19.03 15.34
C TYR A 201 13.03 17.62 15.08
N GLU A 202 11.71 17.49 15.08
CA GLU A 202 10.98 16.28 14.73
C GLU A 202 9.77 16.67 13.87
N LEU A 203 9.20 15.68 13.18
CA LEU A 203 7.92 15.86 12.52
C LEU A 203 6.82 15.91 13.59
N ALA A 204 5.94 16.91 13.52
CA ALA A 204 4.82 17.06 14.44
C ALA A 204 3.83 15.89 14.34
N GLU A 205 3.74 15.28 13.15
CA GLU A 205 2.86 14.16 12.85
C GLU A 205 3.65 13.01 12.20
N PRO A 206 3.26 11.76 12.46
CA PRO A 206 3.93 10.59 11.89
C PRO A 206 3.67 10.49 10.39
N LEU A 207 4.75 10.33 9.61
CA LEU A 207 4.67 10.29 8.15
C LEU A 207 4.42 8.88 7.57
N ARG A 208 4.46 7.85 8.41
CA ARG A 208 4.38 6.44 7.98
C ARG A 208 3.16 6.14 7.11
N GLY A 209 1.98 6.67 7.46
CA GLY A 209 0.75 6.43 6.71
C GLY A 209 0.84 6.93 5.27
N ALA A 210 1.29 8.16 5.08
CA ALA A 210 1.49 8.77 3.76
C ALA A 210 2.55 8.02 2.92
N ILE A 211 3.61 7.51 3.56
CA ILE A 211 4.62 6.69 2.86
C ILE A 211 3.98 5.41 2.33
N ILE A 212 3.22 4.70 3.17
CA ILE A 212 2.53 3.47 2.78
C ILE A 212 1.51 3.74 1.67
N ALA A 213 0.74 4.82 1.76
CA ALA A 213 -0.21 5.22 0.72
C ALA A 213 0.46 5.38 -0.67
N ARG A 214 1.64 6.00 -0.72
CA ARG A 214 2.41 6.16 -1.96
C ARG A 214 3.05 4.85 -2.44
N ILE A 215 3.40 3.96 -1.51
CA ILE A 215 3.85 2.60 -1.84
C ILE A 215 2.69 1.80 -2.45
N ASP A 216 1.50 1.88 -1.87
CA ASP A 216 0.30 1.21 -2.35
C ASP A 216 -0.03 1.65 -3.77
N TRP A 217 0.04 2.95 -4.07
CA TRP A 217 -0.11 3.45 -5.43
C TRP A 217 0.90 2.81 -6.40
N LEU A 218 2.18 2.75 -6.02
CA LEU A 218 3.24 2.19 -6.85
C LEU A 218 3.04 0.69 -7.11
N VAL A 219 2.69 -0.07 -6.06
CA VAL A 219 2.43 -1.51 -6.14
C VAL A 219 1.19 -1.78 -6.98
N TRP A 220 0.09 -1.06 -6.73
CA TRP A 220 -1.15 -1.17 -7.49
C TRP A 220 -0.93 -0.92 -8.98
N ARG A 221 -0.27 0.20 -9.34
CA ARG A 221 0.07 0.51 -10.73
C ARG A 221 0.93 -0.58 -11.38
N SER A 222 1.95 -1.04 -10.67
CA SER A 222 2.87 -2.07 -11.18
C SER A 222 2.13 -3.39 -11.43
N ALA A 223 1.22 -3.75 -10.52
CA ALA A 223 0.34 -4.90 -10.68
C ALA A 223 -0.62 -4.74 -11.87
N LEU A 224 -1.25 -3.57 -12.05
CA LEU A 224 -2.08 -3.30 -13.23
C LEU A 224 -1.30 -3.46 -14.53
N LYS A 225 -0.09 -2.93 -14.61
CA LYS A 225 0.77 -3.06 -15.80
C LYS A 225 1.18 -4.51 -16.07
N LEU A 226 1.44 -5.27 -15.02
CA LEU A 226 1.71 -6.71 -15.13
C LEU A 226 0.49 -7.47 -15.66
N LEU A 227 -0.69 -7.21 -15.09
CA LEU A 227 -1.96 -7.80 -15.51
C LEU A 227 -2.30 -7.43 -16.96
N GLU A 228 -2.08 -6.18 -17.38
CA GLU A 228 -2.27 -5.76 -18.77
C GLU A 228 -1.43 -6.62 -19.72
N ARG A 229 -0.16 -6.85 -19.38
CA ARG A 229 0.75 -7.68 -20.18
C ARG A 229 0.32 -9.14 -20.20
N GLU A 230 -0.10 -9.68 -19.06
CA GLU A 230 -0.50 -11.09 -18.95
C GLU A 230 -1.80 -11.37 -19.68
N LEU A 231 -2.79 -10.48 -19.57
CA LEU A 231 -4.11 -10.67 -20.18
C LEU A 231 -4.17 -10.25 -21.65
N ALA A 232 -3.16 -9.55 -22.16
CA ALA A 232 -3.07 -9.15 -23.56
C ALA A 232 -3.15 -10.37 -24.48
N GLY A 233 -4.15 -10.38 -25.37
CA GLY A 233 -4.37 -11.46 -26.34
C GLY A 233 -4.99 -12.74 -25.79
N GLN A 234 -5.28 -12.82 -24.48
CA GLN A 234 -5.93 -14.00 -23.86
C GLN A 234 -7.46 -13.89 -23.76
N LEU A 235 -7.97 -12.66 -23.86
CA LEU A 235 -9.39 -12.34 -23.70
C LEU A 235 -10.15 -12.55 -25.01
N THR A 236 -11.36 -13.09 -24.92
CA THR A 236 -12.21 -13.43 -26.06
C THR A 236 -13.17 -12.31 -26.42
N ARG A 237 -13.72 -11.63 -25.41
CA ARG A 237 -14.75 -10.58 -25.57
C ARG A 237 -14.14 -9.20 -25.71
N SER A 238 -13.05 -8.96 -24.98
CA SER A 238 -12.47 -7.65 -24.76
C SER A 238 -11.04 -7.57 -25.26
N SER A 239 -10.63 -6.39 -25.72
CA SER A 239 -9.24 -6.07 -26.03
C SER A 239 -8.80 -4.96 -25.08
N LEU A 240 -7.65 -5.14 -24.44
CA LEU A 240 -7.13 -4.17 -23.48
C LEU A 240 -6.59 -2.94 -24.19
N LEU A 241 -7.04 -1.78 -23.73
CA LEU A 241 -6.39 -0.51 -24.01
C LEU A 241 -5.23 -0.33 -23.05
N SER A 242 -4.02 -0.13 -23.60
CA SER A 242 -2.88 0.23 -22.76
C SER A 242 -3.08 1.66 -22.24
N ILE A 243 -3.05 1.83 -20.93
CA ILE A 243 -3.15 3.13 -20.29
C ILE A 243 -1.82 3.46 -19.62
N ALA A 244 -1.29 4.64 -19.93
CA ALA A 244 -0.14 5.18 -19.23
C ALA A 244 -0.57 5.73 -17.87
N PHE A 245 -0.44 4.91 -16.82
CA PHE A 245 -0.57 5.39 -15.45
C PHE A 245 0.67 6.20 -15.05
N ASP A 246 0.50 7.31 -14.33
CA ASP A 246 1.62 8.03 -13.74
C ASP A 246 2.17 7.28 -12.50
N SER A 247 3.50 7.14 -12.43
CA SER A 247 4.20 6.53 -11.28
C SER A 247 4.08 7.34 -10.01
N GLN A 248 4.04 8.65 -10.18
CA GLN A 248 4.11 9.63 -9.11
C GLN A 248 3.23 10.82 -9.54
N PRO A 249 1.89 10.68 -9.54
CA PRO A 249 0.98 11.76 -9.93
C PRO A 249 1.17 13.04 -9.09
N TRP A 250 1.70 12.91 -7.88
CA TRP A 250 2.09 14.01 -7.00
C TRP A 250 3.39 14.72 -7.43
N ASN A 251 4.16 14.15 -8.36
CA ASN A 251 5.37 14.78 -8.88
C ASN A 251 5.00 15.84 -9.92
N ILE A 252 4.67 17.04 -9.42
CA ILE A 252 4.22 18.20 -10.22
C ILE A 252 5.22 18.53 -11.34
N ARG A 253 6.51 18.20 -11.19
CA ARG A 253 7.54 18.42 -12.22
C ARG A 253 7.40 17.49 -13.43
N GLN A 254 6.77 16.32 -13.28
CA GLN A 254 6.44 15.42 -14.40
C GLN A 254 5.14 15.84 -15.11
N ALA A 255 4.15 16.35 -14.37
CA ALA A 255 2.87 16.82 -14.95
C ALA A 255 3.05 17.95 -15.97
N VAL A 256 4.01 18.87 -15.74
CA VAL A 256 4.32 19.96 -16.69
C VAL A 256 4.94 19.46 -18.00
N LYS A 257 5.66 18.33 -18.00
CA LYS A 257 6.25 17.78 -19.22
C LYS A 257 5.21 17.12 -20.13
N VAL A 258 4.18 16.48 -19.56
CA VAL A 258 3.14 15.81 -20.35
C VAL A 258 2.27 16.83 -21.10
N GLN A 259 1.94 17.96 -20.46
CA GLN A 259 1.16 19.03 -21.09
C GLN A 259 1.87 19.74 -22.25
N VAL A 260 3.21 19.80 -22.24
CA VAL A 260 3.97 20.40 -23.35
C VAL A 260 4.04 19.45 -24.56
N THR A 261 4.02 18.14 -24.34
CA THR A 261 4.02 17.14 -25.43
C THR A 261 2.65 16.91 -26.07
N GLU A 262 1.54 17.20 -25.38
CA GLU A 262 0.18 17.15 -25.97
C GLU A 262 -0.19 18.42 -26.76
N ASN A 263 0.58 19.50 -26.61
CA ASN A 263 0.38 20.77 -27.31
C ASN A 263 1.45 21.07 -28.37
N ALA A 264 2.23 20.06 -28.78
CA ALA A 264 3.30 20.16 -29.78
C ALA A 264 3.02 19.29 -31.01
#